data_AF-A0A1H6M610-F1
#
_entry.id   AF-A0A1H6M610-F1
#
_cell.length_a   1.000
_cell.length_b   1.000
_cell.length_c   1.000
_cell.angle_alpha   90.00
_cell.angle_beta   90.00
_cell.angle_gamma   90.00
#
_symmetry.space_group_name_H-M   'P 1'
#
loop_
_entity.id
_entity.type
_entity.pdbx_description
1 polymer ?
#
loop_
_entity_poly.entity_id
_entity_poly.type
_entity_poly.pdbx_seq_one_letter_code
_entity_poly.pdbx_strand_id
1 'polypeptide(L)'
;MKHNGPAGAELAARRKAAGLTQRQLAKAAGVGRTAVQYWEAAPHLDPRGWAVGRMAEALGWHVNGPVCCTVSRPRGDEVLSPFAAIDAWAAAQLAAYREREAARAARRRVVCGAKTRKGTPCRNKSEPGKRRCKFHGGMSTGARTPEGIERIREAQRRRWARHKAAPQATGPES
;
A
#
# COMPACT_ATOMS: atom_id res chain seq x y z
N MET A 1 12.32 31.80 -1.76
CA MET A 1 11.68 30.88 -2.72
C MET A 1 12.05 31.36 -4.11
N LYS A 2 12.75 30.56 -4.91
CA LYS A 2 13.11 30.96 -6.29
C LYS A 2 11.92 30.62 -7.17
N HIS A 3 11.26 31.64 -7.73
CA HIS A 3 10.17 31.44 -8.68
C HIS A 3 10.79 30.88 -9.98
N ASN A 4 10.46 29.64 -10.34
CA ASN A 4 11.00 28.95 -11.52
C ASN A 4 10.05 29.04 -12.72
N GLY A 5 9.48 30.22 -12.98
CA GLY A 5 8.61 30.46 -14.13
C GLY A 5 9.34 31.11 -15.31
N PRO A 6 8.63 31.30 -16.44
CA PRO A 6 9.15 32.03 -17.59
C PRO A 6 9.58 33.45 -17.20
N ALA A 7 10.44 34.05 -18.01
CA ALA A 7 10.97 35.38 -17.72
C ALA A 7 9.88 36.45 -17.81
N GLY A 8 9.96 37.50 -16.97
CA GLY A 8 9.04 38.66 -17.06
C GLY A 8 9.10 39.36 -18.41
N ALA A 9 10.26 39.34 -19.06
CA ALA A 9 10.43 39.83 -20.43
C ALA A 9 9.56 39.08 -21.46
N GLU A 10 9.27 37.79 -21.23
CA GLU A 10 8.39 36.99 -22.10
C GLU A 10 6.93 37.46 -21.98
N LEU A 11 6.47 37.79 -20.78
CA LEU A 11 5.16 38.42 -20.56
C LEU A 11 5.06 39.76 -21.28
N ALA A 12 6.11 40.58 -21.21
CA ALA A 12 6.17 41.86 -21.92
C ALA A 12 6.13 41.69 -23.44
N ALA A 13 6.83 40.69 -23.97
CA ALA A 13 6.83 40.36 -25.39
C ALA A 13 5.44 39.91 -25.87
N ARG A 14 4.78 39.03 -25.11
CA ARG A 14 3.42 38.55 -25.43
C ARG A 14 2.39 39.66 -25.38
N ARG A 15 2.46 40.55 -24.38
CA ARG A 15 1.60 41.74 -24.31
C ARG A 15 1.77 42.61 -25.55
N LYS A 16 3.01 42.87 -25.96
CA LYS A 16 3.32 43.66 -27.17
C LYS A 16 2.82 42.96 -28.44
N ALA A 17 2.98 41.64 -28.54
CA ALA A 17 2.46 40.85 -29.65
C ALA A 17 0.92 40.89 -29.75
N ALA A 18 0.23 40.96 -28.61
CA ALA A 18 -1.21 41.17 -28.55
C ALA A 18 -1.64 42.63 -28.81
N GLY A 19 -0.70 43.55 -29.07
CA GLY A 19 -0.99 44.97 -29.29
C GLY A 19 -1.47 45.72 -28.05
N LEU A 20 -1.32 45.15 -26.86
CA LEU A 20 -1.85 45.71 -25.62
C LEU A 20 -0.83 46.64 -24.94
N THR A 21 -1.29 47.77 -24.41
CA THR A 21 -0.52 48.56 -23.44
C THR A 21 -0.57 47.90 -22.04
N GLN A 22 0.37 48.25 -21.15
CA GLN A 22 0.35 47.73 -19.77
C GLN A 22 -0.99 48.04 -19.04
N ARG A 23 -1.59 49.20 -19.31
CA ARG A 23 -2.91 49.60 -18.75
C ARG A 23 -4.05 48.75 -19.31
N GLN A 24 -4.00 48.41 -20.60
CA GLN A 24 -5.02 47.57 -21.23
C GLN A 24 -4.93 46.11 -20.75
N LEU A 25 -3.72 45.56 -20.62
CA LEU A 25 -3.52 44.24 -20.03
C LEU A 25 -4.00 44.21 -18.57
N ALA A 26 -3.65 45.23 -17.79
CA ALA A 26 -4.09 45.38 -16.40
C ALA A 26 -5.63 45.37 -16.30
N LYS A 27 -6.31 46.12 -17.16
CA LYS A 27 -7.78 46.15 -17.23
C LYS A 27 -8.37 44.80 -17.64
N ALA A 28 -7.79 44.13 -18.64
CA ALA A 28 -8.26 42.82 -19.12
C ALA A 28 -8.06 41.72 -18.06
N ALA A 29 -6.95 41.74 -17.32
CA ALA A 29 -6.66 40.78 -16.27
C ALA A 29 -7.34 41.11 -14.93
N GLY A 30 -7.84 42.34 -14.73
CA GLY A 30 -8.39 42.80 -13.45
C GLY A 30 -7.31 43.02 -12.38
N VAL A 31 -6.10 43.40 -12.79
CA VAL A 31 -4.95 43.65 -11.91
C VAL A 31 -4.50 45.11 -12.00
N GLY A 32 -3.73 45.58 -11.03
CA GLY A 32 -3.15 46.92 -11.09
C GLY A 32 -2.07 47.05 -12.17
N ARG A 33 -1.97 48.21 -12.84
CA ARG A 33 -0.90 48.49 -13.82
C ARG A 33 0.51 48.33 -13.24
N THR A 34 0.69 48.69 -11.98
CA THR A 34 1.96 48.54 -11.26
C THR A 34 2.33 47.07 -11.06
N ALA A 35 1.34 46.17 -10.93
CA ALA A 35 1.58 44.73 -10.88
C ALA A 35 2.09 44.22 -12.24
N VAL A 36 1.50 44.67 -13.36
CA VAL A 36 2.00 44.33 -14.71
C VAL A 36 3.45 44.78 -14.88
N GLN A 37 3.75 46.03 -14.52
CA GLN A 37 5.12 46.57 -14.60
C GLN A 37 6.12 45.78 -13.74
N TYR A 38 5.72 45.45 -12.51
CA TYR A 38 6.54 44.67 -11.58
C TYR A 38 6.88 43.28 -12.14
N TRP A 39 5.89 42.56 -12.65
CA TRP A 39 6.07 41.22 -13.19
C TRP A 39 6.80 41.21 -14.53
N GLU A 40 6.65 42.25 -15.37
CA GLU A 40 7.44 42.40 -16.60
C GLU A 40 8.93 42.63 -16.30
N ALA A 41 9.26 43.31 -15.19
CA ALA A 41 10.63 43.54 -14.76
C ALA A 41 11.22 42.37 -13.95
N ALA A 42 10.40 41.40 -13.54
CA ALA A 42 10.85 40.28 -12.73
C ALA A 42 11.72 39.32 -13.57
N PRO A 43 12.83 38.82 -13.01
CA PRO A 43 13.70 37.87 -13.72
C PRO A 43 12.96 36.56 -14.05
N HIS A 44 12.06 36.14 -13.17
CA HIS A 44 11.17 35.00 -13.37
C HIS A 44 9.79 35.32 -12.80
N LEU A 45 8.75 34.92 -13.53
CA LEU A 45 7.38 34.96 -13.05
C LEU A 45 7.15 33.86 -12.02
N ASP A 46 6.22 34.09 -11.09
CA ASP A 46 5.67 33.04 -10.26
C ASP A 46 4.41 32.46 -10.94
N PRO A 47 4.44 31.23 -11.46
CA PRO A 47 3.26 30.62 -12.08
C PRO A 47 2.11 30.38 -11.09
N ARG A 48 2.39 30.35 -9.78
CA ARG A 48 1.37 30.25 -8.72
C ARG A 48 0.89 31.63 -8.26
N GLY A 49 1.51 32.71 -8.74
CA GLY A 49 1.16 34.07 -8.40
C GLY A 49 -0.21 34.44 -8.99
N TRP A 50 -1.10 34.95 -8.15
CA TRP A 50 -2.46 35.35 -8.54
C TRP A 50 -2.48 36.31 -9.75
N ALA A 51 -1.64 37.35 -9.71
CA ALA A 51 -1.56 38.32 -10.80
C ALA A 51 -1.00 37.72 -12.10
N VAL A 52 -0.02 36.80 -12.01
CA VAL A 52 0.57 36.13 -13.17
C VAL A 52 -0.47 35.25 -13.86
N GLY A 53 -1.24 34.46 -13.09
CA GLY A 53 -2.32 33.64 -13.63
C GLY A 53 -3.37 34.44 -14.39
N ARG A 54 -3.79 35.59 -13.84
CA ARG A 54 -4.76 36.49 -14.47
C ARG A 54 -4.24 37.16 -15.74
N MET A 55 -2.97 37.60 -15.74
CA MET A 55 -2.35 38.16 -16.94
C MET A 55 -2.14 37.10 -18.03
N ALA A 56 -1.79 35.89 -17.63
CA ALA A 56 -1.62 34.75 -18.54
C ALA A 56 -2.95 34.39 -19.22
N GLU A 57 -4.03 34.26 -18.44
CA GLU A 57 -5.39 34.02 -18.94
C GLU A 57 -5.84 35.10 -19.92
N ALA A 58 -5.64 36.38 -19.58
CA ALA A 58 -5.99 37.52 -20.44
C ALA A 58 -5.22 37.54 -21.77
N LEU A 59 -4.05 36.89 -21.83
CA LEU A 59 -3.24 36.75 -23.04
C LEU A 59 -3.45 35.40 -23.75
N GLY A 60 -4.37 34.55 -23.27
CA GLY A 60 -4.54 33.18 -23.78
C GLY A 60 -3.28 32.32 -23.60
N TRP A 61 -2.44 32.67 -22.61
CA TRP A 61 -1.17 32.03 -22.36
C TRP A 61 -1.30 31.07 -21.17
N HIS A 62 -0.91 29.80 -21.37
CA HIS A 62 -0.72 28.87 -20.28
C HIS A 62 0.70 29.00 -19.73
N VAL A 63 0.84 29.71 -18.61
CA VAL A 63 2.08 29.74 -17.84
C VAL A 63 2.16 28.42 -17.07
N ASN A 64 2.83 27.44 -17.68
CA ASN A 64 3.13 26.20 -16.98
C ASN A 64 3.95 26.54 -15.74
N GLY A 65 3.44 26.13 -14.56
CA GLY A 65 4.27 26.04 -13.36
C GLY A 65 5.49 25.18 -13.64
N PRO A 66 6.51 25.18 -12.75
CA PRO A 66 7.38 24.02 -12.75
C PRO A 66 6.45 22.81 -12.72
N VAL A 67 6.46 22.01 -13.79
CA VAL A 67 6.10 20.60 -13.67
C VAL A 67 6.90 20.22 -12.46
N CYS A 68 6.21 19.85 -11.38
CA CYS A 68 6.88 19.32 -10.21
C CYS A 68 7.79 18.25 -10.78
N CYS A 69 9.08 18.55 -10.90
CA CYS A 69 10.10 17.57 -11.10
C CYS A 69 10.05 16.80 -9.79
N THR A 70 9.14 15.82 -9.72
CA THR A 70 9.26 14.70 -8.82
C THR A 70 10.59 14.08 -9.21
N VAL A 71 11.65 14.59 -8.57
CA VAL A 71 13.01 14.07 -8.52
C VAL A 71 13.70 13.80 -9.87
N SER A 72 14.23 14.85 -10.49
CA SER A 72 15.38 14.72 -11.40
C SER A 72 16.70 14.76 -10.60
N ARG A 73 16.92 13.75 -9.75
CA ARG A 73 18.27 13.29 -9.46
C ARG A 73 18.44 11.97 -10.20
N PRO A 74 19.18 11.92 -11.31
CA PRO A 74 19.58 10.65 -11.90
C PRO A 74 20.59 10.03 -10.92
N ARG A 75 20.11 9.18 -10.01
CA ARG A 75 20.97 8.16 -9.42
C ARG A 75 21.06 7.09 -10.49
N GLY A 76 22.24 6.97 -11.09
CA GLY A 76 22.47 6.11 -12.24
C GLY A 76 22.01 4.69 -11.99
N ASP A 77 20.82 4.39 -12.50
CA ASP A 77 20.34 3.06 -12.82
C ASP A 77 19.53 3.22 -14.11
N GLU A 78 19.87 2.39 -15.08
CA GLU A 78 19.22 2.30 -16.38
C GLU A 78 17.71 2.16 -16.20
N VAL A 79 16.97 3.19 -16.62
CA VAL A 79 15.54 3.24 -16.99
C VAL A 79 14.61 2.14 -16.43
N LEU A 80 14.66 1.81 -15.14
CA LEU A 80 13.54 1.16 -14.50
C LEU A 80 12.43 2.20 -14.43
N SER A 81 11.33 1.92 -15.15
CA SER A 81 10.11 2.72 -15.10
C SER A 81 9.84 3.10 -13.64
N PRO A 82 9.55 4.36 -13.32
CA PRO A 82 9.22 4.78 -11.96
C PRO A 82 8.16 3.88 -11.29
N PHE A 83 7.27 3.29 -12.08
CA PHE A 83 6.29 2.30 -11.63
C PHE A 83 6.92 0.95 -11.25
N ALA A 84 7.90 0.46 -12.00
CA ALA A 84 8.61 -0.79 -11.67
C ALA A 84 9.39 -0.66 -10.34
N ALA A 85 9.97 0.50 -10.05
CA ALA A 85 10.62 0.76 -8.76
C ALA A 85 9.59 0.78 -7.60
N ILE A 86 8.42 1.37 -7.83
CA ILE A 86 7.31 1.38 -6.87
C ILE A 86 6.77 -0.05 -6.65
N ASP A 87 6.60 -0.82 -7.72
CA ASP A 87 6.14 -2.21 -7.67
C ASP A 87 7.13 -3.11 -6.92
N ALA A 88 8.42 -2.95 -7.19
CA ALA A 88 9.47 -3.69 -6.48
C ALA A 88 9.48 -3.34 -4.98
N TRP A 89 9.34 -2.06 -4.64
CA TRP A 89 9.22 -1.63 -3.24
C TRP A 89 7.96 -2.20 -2.57
N ALA A 90 6.81 -2.14 -3.24
CA ALA A 90 5.56 -2.69 -2.74
C ALA A 90 5.66 -4.22 -2.54
N ALA A 91 6.26 -4.94 -3.50
CA ALA A 91 6.50 -6.38 -3.41
C ALA A 91 7.39 -6.72 -2.21
N ALA A 92 8.49 -5.99 -2.00
CA ALA A 92 9.37 -6.17 -0.86
C ALA A 92 8.64 -5.91 0.47
N GLN A 93 7.82 -4.86 0.55
CA GLN A 93 7.03 -4.54 1.74
C GLN A 93 6.00 -5.62 2.06
N LEU A 94 5.31 -6.15 1.05
CA LEU A 94 4.38 -7.27 1.20
C LEU A 94 5.09 -8.54 1.64
N ALA A 95 6.26 -8.86 1.08
CA ALA A 95 7.06 -10.00 1.49
C ALA A 95 7.46 -9.89 2.97
N ALA A 96 8.01 -8.74 3.38
CA ALA A 96 8.36 -8.47 4.77
C ALA A 96 7.13 -8.54 5.70
N TYR A 97 5.95 -8.10 5.26
CA TYR A 97 4.71 -8.27 6.03
C TYR A 97 4.34 -9.74 6.22
N ARG A 98 4.38 -10.53 5.13
CA ARG A 98 4.10 -11.97 5.17
C ARG A 98 5.06 -12.72 6.10
N GLU A 99 6.34 -12.39 6.07
CA GLU A 99 7.34 -12.97 6.98
C GLU A 99 7.05 -12.64 8.44
N ARG A 100 6.70 -11.38 8.74
CA ARG A 100 6.31 -10.95 10.10
C ARG A 100 5.07 -11.68 10.60
N GLU A 101 4.06 -11.83 9.77
CA GLU A 101 2.85 -12.58 10.10
C GLU A 101 3.12 -14.08 10.24
N ALA A 102 3.96 -14.68 9.39
CA ALA A 102 4.39 -16.07 9.52
C ALA A 102 5.14 -16.31 10.84
N ALA A 103 6.07 -15.42 11.21
CA ALA A 103 6.77 -15.47 12.49
C ALA A 103 5.81 -15.33 13.68
N ARG A 104 4.82 -14.43 13.58
CA ARG A 104 3.76 -14.27 14.58
C ARG A 104 2.90 -15.53 14.72
N ALA A 105 2.54 -16.15 13.59
CA ALA A 105 1.80 -17.40 13.58
C ALA A 105 2.61 -18.54 14.21
N ALA A 106 3.90 -18.65 13.87
CA ALA A 106 4.80 -19.68 14.40
C ALA A 106 5.01 -19.59 15.92
N ARG A 107 4.98 -18.37 16.50
CA ARG A 107 5.08 -18.18 17.97
C ARG A 107 3.74 -18.18 18.70
N ARG A 108 2.60 -18.17 17.98
CA ARG A 108 1.27 -18.07 18.58
C ARG A 108 0.98 -19.31 19.44
N ARG A 109 0.55 -19.08 20.69
CA ARG A 109 0.07 -20.14 21.58
C ARG A 109 -1.40 -19.90 21.92
N VAL A 110 -2.20 -20.96 21.87
CA VAL A 110 -3.65 -20.95 22.16
C VAL A 110 -3.96 -21.94 23.27
N VAL A 111 -5.17 -21.92 23.83
CA VAL A 111 -5.61 -22.94 24.81
C VAL A 111 -5.80 -24.27 24.09
N CYS A 112 -5.27 -25.36 24.66
CA CYS A 112 -5.26 -26.68 24.02
C CYS A 112 -6.65 -27.25 23.76
N GLY A 113 -7.58 -27.14 24.73
CA GLY A 113 -8.97 -27.58 24.60
C GLY A 113 -9.20 -29.08 24.40
N ALA A 114 -8.17 -29.94 24.47
CA ALA A 114 -8.33 -31.38 24.35
C ALA A 114 -9.09 -31.95 25.57
N LYS A 115 -9.93 -32.97 25.37
CA LYS A 115 -10.64 -33.65 26.46
C LYS A 115 -9.63 -34.37 27.35
N THR A 116 -9.59 -33.99 28.63
CA THR A 116 -8.73 -34.64 29.64
C THR A 116 -9.36 -35.96 30.10
N ARG A 117 -8.60 -36.77 30.84
CA ARG A 117 -9.09 -38.00 31.48
C ARG A 117 -10.27 -37.76 32.43
N LYS A 118 -10.36 -36.56 33.02
CA LYS A 118 -11.48 -36.13 33.89
C LYS A 118 -12.71 -35.64 33.10
N GLY A 119 -12.68 -35.70 31.77
CA GLY A 119 -13.77 -35.26 30.90
C GLY A 119 -13.82 -33.76 30.59
N THR A 120 -13.05 -32.93 31.30
CA THR A 120 -13.02 -31.47 31.11
C THR A 120 -12.01 -31.03 30.03
N PRO A 121 -12.16 -29.85 29.42
CA PRO A 121 -11.21 -29.35 28.41
C PRO A 121 -9.86 -28.94 29.01
N CYS A 122 -8.78 -29.27 28.33
CA CYS A 122 -7.42 -28.93 28.74
C CYS A 122 -7.17 -27.42 28.70
N ARG A 123 -6.82 -26.85 29.86
CA ARG A 123 -6.52 -25.43 30.05
C ARG A 123 -5.07 -25.03 29.74
N ASN A 124 -4.20 -26.00 29.46
CA ASN A 124 -2.78 -25.72 29.20
C ASN A 124 -2.59 -25.01 27.84
N LYS A 125 -1.52 -24.21 27.71
CA LYS A 125 -1.14 -23.55 26.45
C LYS A 125 -0.61 -24.56 25.44
N SER A 126 -0.90 -24.32 24.17
CA SER A 126 -0.37 -25.11 23.07
C SER A 126 1.14 -24.90 22.88
N GLU A 127 1.75 -25.84 22.16
CA GLU A 127 3.09 -25.59 21.61
C GLU A 127 3.04 -24.43 20.60
N PRO A 128 4.15 -23.67 20.41
CA PRO A 128 4.18 -22.54 19.48
C PRO A 128 3.73 -22.96 18.09
N GLY A 129 2.84 -22.17 17.48
CA GLY A 129 2.34 -22.41 16.13
C GLY A 129 1.42 -23.63 16.00
N LYS A 130 1.09 -24.28 17.12
CA LYS A 130 0.25 -25.49 17.15
C LYS A 130 -1.02 -25.27 17.95
N ARG A 131 -1.97 -26.20 17.79
CA ARG A 131 -3.28 -26.17 18.46
C ARG A 131 -3.32 -26.91 19.80
N ARG A 132 -2.38 -27.82 20.07
CA ARG A 132 -2.38 -28.69 21.26
C ARG A 132 -1.12 -28.53 22.09
N CYS A 133 -1.20 -28.84 23.39
CA CYS A 133 -0.06 -28.78 24.33
C CYS A 133 0.77 -30.07 24.28
N LYS A 134 1.96 -30.07 24.89
CA LYS A 134 2.83 -31.26 25.01
C LYS A 134 2.13 -32.55 25.43
N PHE A 135 1.19 -32.48 26.37
CA PHE A 135 0.49 -33.67 26.89
C PHE A 135 -0.59 -34.23 25.95
N HIS A 136 -1.10 -33.41 25.04
CA HIS A 136 -2.17 -33.79 24.10
C HIS A 136 -1.67 -33.79 22.66
N GLY A 137 -0.42 -34.18 22.45
CA GLY A 137 0.16 -34.38 21.11
C GLY A 137 0.70 -33.12 20.45
N GLY A 138 0.84 -31.99 21.16
CA GLY A 138 1.46 -30.77 20.63
C GLY A 138 2.91 -30.99 20.17
N MET A 139 3.67 -31.84 20.85
CA MET A 139 5.03 -32.21 20.46
C MET A 139 5.07 -33.27 19.35
N SER A 140 3.94 -33.90 19.02
CA SER A 140 3.91 -34.87 17.92
C SER A 140 4.09 -34.15 16.59
N THR A 141 4.92 -34.73 15.73
CA THR A 141 5.18 -34.26 14.36
C THR A 141 4.30 -34.96 13.33
N GLY A 142 3.47 -35.92 13.73
CA GLY A 142 2.73 -36.80 12.82
C GLY A 142 3.62 -37.86 12.16
N ALA A 143 3.01 -38.77 11.40
CA ALA A 143 3.73 -39.72 10.54
C ALA A 143 4.34 -38.97 9.35
N ARG A 144 5.62 -39.22 9.09
CA ARG A 144 6.39 -38.57 8.00
C ARG A 144 6.65 -39.49 6.81
N THR A 145 6.49 -40.81 6.98
CA THR A 145 6.74 -41.78 5.91
C THR A 145 5.42 -42.22 5.24
N PRO A 146 5.46 -42.60 3.96
CA PRO A 146 4.28 -43.11 3.25
C PRO A 146 3.62 -44.30 3.96
N GLU A 147 4.42 -45.25 4.45
CA GLU A 147 3.94 -46.46 5.14
C GLU A 147 3.27 -46.11 6.47
N GLY A 148 3.84 -45.13 7.19
CA GLY A 148 3.27 -44.65 8.45
C GLY A 148 1.94 -43.92 8.24
N ILE A 149 1.84 -43.14 7.15
CA ILE A 149 0.58 -42.48 6.76
C ILE A 149 -0.47 -43.53 6.38
N GLU A 150 -0.11 -44.55 5.61
CA GLU A 150 -1.06 -45.59 5.19
C GLU A 150 -1.54 -46.42 6.37
N ARG A 151 -0.66 -46.76 7.32
CA ARG A 151 -1.06 -47.43 8.56
C ARG A 151 -2.09 -46.63 9.35
N ILE A 152 -1.93 -45.31 9.44
CA ILE A 152 -2.90 -44.43 10.11
C ILE A 152 -4.22 -44.39 9.34
N ARG A 153 -4.17 -44.29 8.00
CA ARG A 153 -5.36 -44.30 7.14
C ARG A 153 -6.14 -45.60 7.29
N GLU A 154 -5.47 -46.73 7.26
CA GLU A 154 -6.08 -48.04 7.46
C GLU A 154 -6.73 -48.16 8.85
N ALA A 155 -6.02 -47.76 9.90
CA ALA A 155 -6.57 -47.74 11.26
C ALA A 155 -7.84 -46.87 11.34
N GLN A 156 -7.84 -45.71 10.67
CA GLN A 156 -9.01 -44.85 10.59
C GLN A 156 -10.17 -45.52 9.85
N ARG A 157 -9.92 -46.16 8.69
CA ARG A 157 -10.92 -46.92 7.93
C ARG A 157 -11.57 -48.00 8.80
N ARG A 158 -10.75 -48.79 9.51
CA ARG A 158 -11.22 -49.83 10.43
C ARG A 158 -12.08 -49.25 11.56
N ARG A 159 -11.68 -48.12 12.16
CA ARG A 159 -12.46 -47.43 13.19
C ARG A 159 -13.84 -47.00 12.68
N TRP A 160 -13.91 -46.41 11.49
CA TRP A 160 -15.18 -45.97 10.89
C TRP A 160 -16.08 -47.14 10.51
N ALA A 161 -15.52 -48.23 9.97
CA ALA A 161 -16.29 -49.44 9.69
C ALA A 161 -16.96 -50.00 10.96
N ARG A 162 -16.22 -50.06 12.08
CA ARG A 162 -16.77 -50.47 13.38
C ARG A 162 -17.89 -49.55 13.87
N HIS A 163 -17.73 -48.24 13.71
CA HIS A 163 -18.77 -47.27 14.10
C HIS A 163 -20.04 -47.43 13.25
N LYS A 164 -19.92 -47.74 11.95
CA LYS A 164 -21.07 -47.98 11.08
C LYS A 164 -21.79 -49.29 11.40
N ALA A 165 -21.04 -50.32 11.78
CA ALA A 165 -21.57 -51.63 12.15
C ALA A 165 -22.15 -51.66 13.58
N ALA A 166 -21.86 -50.67 14.41
CA ALA A 166 -22.45 -50.56 15.74
C ALA A 166 -23.95 -50.24 15.60
N PRO A 167 -24.86 -51.01 16.24
CA PRO A 167 -26.28 -50.72 16.21
C PRO A 167 -26.53 -49.33 16.81
N GLN A 168 -27.39 -48.53 16.16
CA GLN A 168 -27.82 -47.24 16.69
C GLN A 168 -28.49 -47.50 18.04
N ALA A 169 -27.97 -46.91 19.11
CA ALA A 169 -28.63 -46.98 20.41
C ALA A 169 -30.00 -46.30 20.28
N THR A 170 -31.06 -47.10 20.26
CA THR A 170 -32.43 -46.62 20.40
C THR A 170 -32.54 -46.01 21.79
N GLY A 171 -32.72 -44.69 21.87
CA GLY A 171 -32.98 -44.00 23.13
C GLY A 171 -34.27 -44.52 23.78
N PRO A 172 -34.43 -44.36 25.10
CA PRO A 172 -35.63 -44.83 25.78
C PRO A 172 -36.87 -44.10 25.22
N GLU A 173 -37.84 -44.87 24.72
CA GLU A 173 -39.21 -44.40 24.47
C GLU A 173 -39.80 -43.90 25.79
N SER A 174 -40.28 -42.66 25.76
CA SER A 174 -41.02 -41.98 26.85
C SER A 174 -42.50 -42.31 26.77
#